data_AF-A0A024FII3-F1
#
_entry.id   AF-A0A024FII3-F1
#
_cell.length_a   1.000
_cell.length_b   1.000
_cell.length_c   1.000
_cell.angle_alpha   90.00
_cell.angle_beta   90.00
_cell.angle_gamma   90.00
#
_symmetry.space_group_name_H-M   'P 1'
#
loop_
_entity.id
_entity.type
_entity.pdbx_description
1 polymer ?
#
loop_
_entity_poly.entity_id
_entity_poly.type
_entity_poly.pdbx_seq_one_letter_code
_entity_poly.pdbx_strand_id
1 'polypeptide(L)'
;MKNIKLQLTIFLSLVHLLNYGQVTLNADGPGNTYELITSVLAPGYNPIEVPDCNHSAFGRHIDEIFDADLNKNVFRFSMHTTPDNDRCINFDRQRNEIKSYNQSPDNLLGVEDEIVIYKWKFKLDTDFQVSPSFTHLHQLKSVGGSLASMPMYTLTARKSNPDRIELRYAETDDQITLLQTDLAPFKGHWLNVTETITYGTSGTYEIVIKKESDDSILFE
;
A
#
# COMPACT_ATOMS: atom_id res chain seq x y z
N MET A 1 -38.65 -13.84 62.59
CA MET A 1 -38.42 -14.22 61.18
C MET A 1 -37.49 -13.19 60.56
N LYS A 2 -36.22 -13.54 60.29
CA LYS A 2 -35.25 -12.64 59.65
C LYS A 2 -35.37 -12.79 58.12
N ASN A 3 -35.77 -11.72 57.43
CA ASN A 3 -35.80 -11.68 55.97
C ASN A 3 -34.38 -11.48 55.45
N ILE A 4 -33.81 -12.51 54.82
CA ILE A 4 -32.53 -12.43 54.10
C ILE A 4 -32.85 -11.94 52.68
N LYS A 5 -32.42 -10.72 52.35
CA LYS A 5 -32.44 -10.22 50.97
C LYS A 5 -31.24 -10.80 50.23
N LEU A 6 -31.50 -11.68 49.27
CA LEU A 6 -30.51 -12.18 48.33
C LEU A 6 -30.29 -11.11 47.24
N GLN A 7 -29.15 -10.43 47.26
CA GLN A 7 -28.75 -9.56 46.15
C GLN A 7 -28.11 -10.42 45.05
N LEU A 8 -28.75 -10.44 43.89
CA LEU A 8 -28.24 -11.11 42.69
C LEU A 8 -27.36 -10.10 41.93
N THR A 9 -26.04 -10.26 42.01
CA THR A 9 -25.09 -9.46 41.22
C THR A 9 -24.93 -10.11 39.85
N ILE A 10 -25.46 -9.49 38.79
CA ILE A 10 -25.27 -9.94 37.41
C ILE A 10 -23.93 -9.40 36.92
N PHE A 11 -22.98 -10.31 36.66
CA PHE A 11 -21.70 -9.97 36.05
C PHE A 11 -21.88 -9.99 34.52
N LEU A 12 -21.97 -8.82 33.90
CA LEU A 12 -22.04 -8.70 32.45
C LEU A 12 -20.62 -8.79 31.88
N SER A 13 -20.22 -9.98 31.42
CA SER A 13 -18.96 -10.17 30.70
C SER A 13 -19.10 -9.58 29.29
N LEU A 14 -18.52 -8.39 29.06
CA LEU A 14 -18.31 -7.87 27.71
C LEU A 14 -17.26 -8.76 27.03
N VAL A 15 -17.71 -9.63 26.12
CA VAL A 15 -16.81 -10.34 25.21
C VAL A 15 -16.49 -9.36 24.08
N HIS A 16 -15.27 -8.83 24.06
CA HIS A 16 -14.79 -8.05 22.92
C HIS A 16 -14.66 -9.00 21.73
N LEU A 17 -15.62 -8.95 20.79
CA LEU A 17 -15.50 -9.60 19.49
C LEU A 17 -14.46 -8.81 18.69
N LEU A 18 -13.26 -9.36 18.56
CA LEU A 18 -12.27 -8.86 17.61
C LEU A 18 -12.77 -9.18 16.20
N ASN A 19 -13.39 -8.20 15.53
CA ASN A 19 -13.75 -8.31 14.12
C ASN A 19 -12.50 -8.03 13.28
N TYR A 20 -11.83 -9.09 12.83
CA TYR A 20 -10.81 -8.98 11.80
C TYR A 20 -11.49 -8.82 10.44
N GLY A 21 -11.61 -7.58 9.96
CA GLY A 21 -12.10 -7.27 8.62
C GLY A 21 -11.01 -7.49 7.58
N GLN A 22 -10.63 -8.74 7.30
CA GLN A 22 -9.65 -9.02 6.25
C GLN A 22 -10.27 -8.67 4.88
N VAL A 23 -9.65 -7.72 4.19
CA VAL A 23 -9.93 -7.43 2.78
C VAL A 23 -8.80 -7.98 1.93
N THR A 24 -9.11 -8.52 0.76
CA THR A 24 -8.11 -9.03 -0.17
C THR A 24 -8.43 -8.54 -1.58
N LEU A 25 -7.42 -8.01 -2.25
CA LEU A 25 -7.45 -7.67 -3.66
C LEU A 25 -6.48 -8.62 -4.37
N ASN A 26 -7.02 -9.60 -5.09
CA ASN A 26 -6.26 -10.53 -5.92
C ASN A 26 -6.61 -10.29 -7.38
N ALA A 27 -5.60 -10.31 -8.25
CA ALA A 27 -5.83 -10.41 -9.69
C ALA A 27 -6.58 -11.70 -10.01
N ASP A 28 -7.61 -11.62 -10.84
CA ASP A 28 -8.46 -12.73 -11.28
C ASP A 28 -8.33 -13.04 -12.78
N GLY A 29 -7.67 -12.16 -13.54
CA GLY A 29 -7.31 -12.36 -14.94
C GLY A 29 -7.60 -11.13 -15.81
N PRO A 30 -7.15 -11.15 -17.08
CA PRO A 30 -7.33 -10.00 -17.97
C PRO A 30 -8.81 -9.71 -18.26
N GLY A 31 -9.17 -8.42 -18.30
CA GLY A 31 -10.43 -7.94 -18.89
C GLY A 31 -11.12 -6.82 -18.12
N ASN A 32 -11.10 -6.88 -16.79
CA ASN A 32 -11.85 -5.98 -15.90
C ASN A 32 -10.99 -5.44 -14.75
N THR A 33 -9.67 -5.31 -14.95
CA THR A 33 -8.71 -4.95 -13.90
C THR A 33 -9.10 -3.71 -13.10
N TYR A 34 -9.52 -2.63 -13.77
CA TYR A 34 -9.91 -1.40 -13.07
C TYR A 34 -11.19 -1.57 -12.28
N GLU A 35 -12.15 -2.30 -12.84
CA GLU A 35 -13.43 -2.60 -12.21
C GLU A 35 -13.23 -3.50 -10.99
N LEU A 36 -12.35 -4.51 -11.08
CA LEU A 36 -11.96 -5.38 -9.97
C LEU A 36 -11.34 -4.57 -8.82
N ILE A 37 -10.30 -3.78 -9.11
CA ILE A 37 -9.64 -2.91 -8.13
C ILE A 37 -10.67 -1.97 -7.48
N THR A 38 -11.54 -1.37 -8.28
CA THR A 38 -12.61 -0.46 -7.82
C THR A 38 -13.60 -1.17 -6.90
N SER A 39 -14.02 -2.39 -7.25
CA SER A 39 -14.98 -3.18 -6.48
C SER A 39 -14.50 -3.56 -5.08
N VAL A 40 -13.18 -3.52 -4.85
CA VAL A 40 -12.59 -3.80 -3.53
C VAL A 40 -12.23 -2.50 -2.82
N LEU A 41 -11.52 -1.57 -3.47
CA LEU A 41 -10.93 -0.41 -2.80
C LEU A 41 -11.89 0.77 -2.62
N ALA A 42 -12.82 0.99 -3.55
CA ALA A 42 -13.78 2.10 -3.45
C ALA A 42 -15.02 1.86 -4.34
N PRO A 43 -15.93 0.94 -3.95
CA PRO A 43 -17.14 0.64 -4.72
C PRO A 43 -17.97 1.90 -4.99
N GLY A 44 -18.29 2.14 -6.27
CA GLY A 44 -19.05 3.32 -6.70
C GLY A 44 -18.21 4.60 -6.90
N TYR A 45 -16.90 4.54 -6.68
CA TYR A 45 -15.98 5.65 -6.87
C TYR A 45 -14.75 5.25 -7.70
N ASN A 46 -13.69 6.07 -7.72
CA ASN A 46 -12.49 5.81 -8.51
C ASN A 46 -11.21 5.83 -7.65
N PRO A 47 -10.68 4.66 -7.27
CA PRO A 47 -9.42 4.54 -6.54
C PRO A 47 -8.19 4.50 -7.45
N ILE A 48 -8.34 4.67 -8.77
CA ILE A 48 -7.29 4.45 -9.76
C ILE A 48 -6.77 5.80 -10.27
N GLU A 49 -5.47 6.02 -10.08
CA GLU A 49 -4.76 7.23 -10.46
C GLU A 49 -3.70 6.92 -11.51
N VAL A 50 -4.08 7.03 -12.79
CA VAL A 50 -3.30 6.54 -13.94
C VAL A 50 -3.14 7.61 -15.03
N PRO A 51 -2.14 7.49 -15.93
CA PRO A 51 -1.89 8.43 -17.02
C PRO A 51 -2.57 8.06 -18.34
N ASP A 52 -3.56 7.15 -18.34
CA ASP A 52 -4.26 6.61 -19.54
C ASP A 52 -4.71 7.69 -20.53
N CYS A 53 -5.10 8.86 -20.02
CA CYS A 53 -5.56 10.00 -20.80
C CYS A 53 -4.52 10.55 -21.79
N ASN A 54 -3.22 10.28 -21.58
CA ASN A 54 -2.15 10.97 -22.30
C ASN A 54 -1.77 10.31 -23.63
N HIS A 55 -2.08 9.02 -23.80
CA HIS A 55 -1.84 8.27 -25.04
C HIS A 55 -2.73 7.04 -25.11
N SER A 56 -3.96 7.26 -25.58
CA SER A 56 -5.00 6.21 -25.63
C SER A 56 -4.62 4.96 -26.44
N ALA A 57 -3.61 5.04 -27.31
CA ALA A 57 -3.13 3.90 -28.09
C ALA A 57 -2.45 2.83 -27.21
N PHE A 58 -1.87 3.22 -26.06
CA PHE A 58 -1.31 2.27 -25.11
C PHE A 58 -2.41 1.54 -24.32
N GLY A 59 -3.49 2.25 -23.98
CA GLY A 59 -4.59 1.72 -23.20
C GLY A 59 -4.39 1.88 -21.69
N ARG A 60 -4.82 0.89 -20.92
CA ARG A 60 -4.76 0.90 -19.44
C ARG A 60 -3.33 0.67 -18.95
N HIS A 61 -2.86 1.52 -18.03
CA HIS A 61 -1.54 1.39 -17.40
C HIS A 61 -1.47 0.36 -16.28
N ILE A 62 -2.62 -0.21 -15.88
CA ILE A 62 -2.67 -1.39 -15.03
C ILE A 62 -3.46 -2.46 -15.76
N ASP A 63 -2.83 -3.60 -15.97
CA ASP A 63 -3.46 -4.80 -16.51
C ASP A 63 -3.12 -6.01 -15.65
N GLU A 64 -3.63 -7.17 -16.06
CA GLU A 64 -3.35 -8.44 -15.41
C GLU A 64 -2.65 -9.39 -16.36
N ILE A 65 -1.63 -10.08 -15.86
CA ILE A 65 -0.91 -11.12 -16.58
C ILE A 65 -0.83 -12.37 -15.72
N PHE A 66 -0.71 -13.53 -16.35
CA PHE A 66 -0.38 -14.77 -15.64
C PHE A 66 1.12 -14.80 -15.34
N ASP A 67 1.48 -14.84 -14.06
CA ASP A 67 2.87 -14.98 -13.60
C ASP A 67 3.17 -16.46 -13.37
N ALA A 68 4.17 -16.98 -14.08
CA ALA A 68 4.54 -18.39 -14.02
C ALA A 68 5.32 -18.76 -12.74
N ASP A 69 6.04 -17.82 -12.13
CA ASP A 69 6.79 -18.06 -10.89
C ASP A 69 5.83 -18.27 -9.72
N LEU A 70 4.75 -17.50 -9.67
CA LEU A 70 3.70 -17.60 -8.67
C LEU A 70 2.55 -18.52 -9.05
N ASN A 71 2.49 -18.96 -10.31
CA ASN A 71 1.40 -19.76 -10.89
C ASN A 71 0.01 -19.14 -10.66
N LYS A 72 -0.14 -17.83 -10.88
CA LYS A 72 -1.40 -17.07 -10.73
C LYS A 72 -1.39 -15.77 -11.53
N ASN A 73 -2.56 -15.18 -11.70
CA ASN A 73 -2.68 -13.83 -12.23
C ASN A 73 -2.12 -12.80 -11.24
N VAL A 74 -1.50 -11.74 -11.76
CA VAL A 74 -0.95 -10.62 -11.01
C VAL A 74 -1.25 -9.31 -11.72
N PHE A 75 -1.37 -8.22 -10.95
CA PHE A 75 -1.45 -6.88 -11.52
C PHE A 75 -0.08 -6.44 -12.03
N ARG A 76 -0.03 -5.87 -13.22
CA ARG A 76 1.16 -5.26 -13.81
C ARG A 76 0.91 -3.79 -14.02
N PHE A 77 1.77 -2.98 -13.42
CA PHE A 77 1.77 -1.53 -13.53
C PHE A 77 2.82 -1.12 -14.56
N SER A 78 2.41 -0.39 -15.59
CA SER A 78 3.28 0.11 -16.64
C SER A 78 3.44 1.62 -16.54
N MET A 79 4.65 2.12 -16.73
CA MET A 79 4.94 3.56 -16.76
C MET A 79 6.05 3.83 -17.79
N HIS A 80 5.85 4.84 -18.63
CA HIS A 80 6.80 5.30 -19.64
C HIS A 80 7.35 6.65 -19.21
N THR A 81 8.63 6.93 -19.46
CA THR A 81 9.20 8.27 -19.17
C THR A 81 8.53 9.40 -19.98
N THR A 82 8.06 9.08 -21.18
CA THR A 82 7.23 9.95 -22.03
C THR A 82 6.23 9.04 -22.75
N PRO A 83 4.94 9.41 -22.86
CA PRO A 83 4.38 10.70 -22.47
C PRO A 83 3.85 10.78 -21.04
N ASP A 84 3.76 9.68 -20.28
CA ASP A 84 3.01 9.61 -19.01
C ASP A 84 3.25 10.76 -18.02
N ASN A 85 2.20 11.15 -17.29
CA ASN A 85 2.19 12.28 -16.36
C ASN A 85 1.30 11.97 -15.13
N ASP A 86 0.96 12.95 -14.32
CA ASP A 86 0.05 12.77 -13.19
C ASP A 86 -1.39 13.05 -13.65
N ARG A 87 -2.03 12.01 -14.22
CA ARG A 87 -3.46 11.97 -14.57
C ARG A 87 -3.92 13.08 -15.54
N CYS A 88 -3.03 13.59 -16.38
CA CYS A 88 -3.24 14.76 -17.24
C CYS A 88 -3.64 16.03 -16.46
N ILE A 89 -3.29 16.09 -15.17
CA ILE A 89 -3.54 17.22 -14.28
C ILE A 89 -2.22 17.92 -13.98
N ASN A 90 -1.21 17.16 -13.53
CA ASN A 90 0.13 17.70 -13.28
C ASN A 90 1.15 17.10 -14.24
N PHE A 91 2.17 17.88 -14.57
CA PHE A 91 3.20 17.55 -15.56
C PHE A 91 4.63 17.59 -14.98
N ASP A 92 4.74 17.78 -13.66
CA ASP A 92 6.00 17.75 -12.90
C ASP A 92 6.41 16.33 -12.48
N ARG A 93 5.48 15.37 -12.57
CA ARG A 93 5.64 13.99 -12.11
C ARG A 93 4.75 13.04 -12.93
N GLN A 94 4.89 11.75 -12.64
CA GLN A 94 4.09 10.68 -13.23
C GLN A 94 3.35 9.91 -12.12
N ARG A 95 2.17 9.35 -12.42
CA ARG A 95 1.40 8.57 -11.43
C ARG A 95 0.67 7.40 -12.06
N ASN A 96 0.90 6.22 -11.50
CA ASN A 96 0.18 4.98 -11.80
C ASN A 96 0.02 4.25 -10.46
N GLU A 97 -1.10 4.52 -9.79
CA GLU A 97 -1.34 4.13 -8.40
C GLU A 97 -2.79 3.67 -8.21
N ILE A 98 -2.97 2.77 -7.25
CA ILE A 98 -4.27 2.42 -6.67
C ILE A 98 -4.26 2.82 -5.20
N LYS A 99 -5.40 3.23 -4.64
CA LYS A 99 -5.47 3.73 -3.27
C LYS A 99 -6.75 3.35 -2.54
N SER A 100 -6.67 3.22 -1.22
CA SER A 100 -7.81 3.53 -0.34
C SER A 100 -7.78 5.02 0.03
N TYR A 101 -8.96 5.63 0.20
CA TYR A 101 -9.10 7.06 0.49
C TYR A 101 -10.47 7.36 1.11
N ASN A 102 -10.85 8.64 1.25
CA ASN A 102 -12.07 9.05 1.97
C ASN A 102 -13.41 8.52 1.42
N GLN A 103 -13.42 7.87 0.25
CA GLN A 103 -14.61 7.22 -0.31
C GLN A 103 -14.54 5.68 -0.26
N SER A 104 -13.45 5.13 0.28
CA SER A 104 -13.30 3.71 0.55
C SER A 104 -14.19 3.27 1.71
N PRO A 105 -14.62 2.01 1.75
CA PRO A 105 -15.22 1.40 2.94
C PRO A 105 -14.39 1.65 4.21
N ASP A 106 -15.05 1.90 5.34
CA ASP A 106 -14.39 2.23 6.61
C ASP A 106 -13.34 1.19 7.03
N ASN A 107 -13.58 -0.09 6.74
CA ASN A 107 -12.66 -1.18 7.07
C ASN A 107 -11.38 -1.23 6.20
N LEU A 108 -11.20 -0.28 5.27
CA LEU A 108 -9.97 -0.07 4.52
C LEU A 108 -9.18 1.16 4.98
N LEU A 109 -9.68 1.87 5.99
CA LEU A 109 -9.05 3.05 6.56
C LEU A 109 -8.50 2.72 7.95
N GLY A 110 -7.23 3.04 8.18
CA GLY A 110 -6.66 2.95 9.53
C GLY A 110 -7.18 4.11 10.39
N VAL A 111 -7.70 3.80 11.57
CA VAL A 111 -8.11 4.80 12.58
C VAL A 111 -7.27 4.67 13.86
N GLU A 112 -7.27 5.72 14.67
CA GLU A 112 -6.51 5.76 15.93
C GLU A 112 -6.79 4.55 16.83
N ASP A 113 -5.74 4.06 17.48
CA ASP A 113 -5.69 2.86 18.32
C ASP A 113 -5.88 1.50 17.60
N GLU A 114 -6.01 1.48 16.28
CA GLU A 114 -6.04 0.23 15.51
C GLU A 114 -4.65 -0.28 15.16
N ILE A 115 -4.53 -1.62 15.15
CA ILE A 115 -3.41 -2.31 14.54
C ILE A 115 -3.84 -2.80 13.16
N VAL A 116 -3.21 -2.26 12.12
CA VAL A 116 -3.43 -2.67 10.73
C VAL A 116 -2.20 -3.41 10.23
N ILE A 117 -2.43 -4.53 9.56
CA ILE A 117 -1.38 -5.33 8.93
C ILE A 117 -1.61 -5.35 7.42
N TYR A 118 -0.73 -4.70 6.67
CA TYR A 118 -0.71 -4.79 5.20
C TYR A 118 0.18 -5.94 4.78
N LYS A 119 -0.34 -6.81 3.91
CA LYS A 119 0.42 -7.89 3.28
C LYS A 119 0.25 -7.82 1.79
N TRP A 120 1.36 -7.70 1.08
CA TRP A 120 1.36 -7.61 -0.36
C TRP A 120 2.61 -8.24 -0.95
N LYS A 121 2.55 -8.57 -2.24
CA LYS A 121 3.69 -9.05 -3.00
C LYS A 121 3.99 -8.08 -4.12
N PHE A 122 5.25 -7.86 -4.40
CA PHE A 122 5.67 -7.10 -5.58
C PHE A 122 6.93 -7.68 -6.20
N LYS A 123 7.14 -7.33 -7.46
CA LYS A 123 8.35 -7.62 -8.23
C LYS A 123 8.69 -6.37 -9.00
N LEU A 124 9.91 -5.86 -8.81
CA LEU A 124 10.48 -4.89 -9.72
C LEU A 124 11.10 -5.66 -10.88
N ASP A 125 10.88 -5.20 -12.11
CA ASP A 125 11.57 -5.77 -13.26
C ASP A 125 13.10 -5.72 -13.06
N THR A 126 13.84 -6.68 -13.63
CA THR A 126 15.30 -6.70 -13.56
C THR A 126 15.90 -5.38 -14.06
N ASP A 127 15.28 -4.77 -15.08
CA ASP A 127 15.71 -3.52 -15.70
C ASP A 127 14.96 -2.29 -15.15
N PHE A 128 14.25 -2.43 -14.01
CA PHE A 128 13.46 -1.35 -13.42
C PHE A 128 14.30 -0.08 -13.22
N GLN A 129 13.82 1.03 -13.78
CA GLN A 129 14.49 2.32 -13.76
C GLN A 129 13.91 3.22 -12.67
N VAL A 130 14.80 3.89 -11.95
CA VAL A 130 14.43 4.80 -10.86
C VAL A 130 14.83 6.24 -11.18
N SER A 131 14.08 7.18 -10.63
CA SER A 131 14.36 8.61 -10.76
C SER A 131 15.27 9.12 -9.64
N PRO A 132 16.04 10.19 -9.87
CA PRO A 132 16.86 10.80 -8.81
C PRO A 132 16.01 11.47 -7.71
N SER A 133 14.84 11.99 -8.07
CA SER A 133 13.96 12.71 -7.13
C SER A 133 13.08 11.80 -6.28
N PHE A 134 12.43 10.78 -6.83
CA PHE A 134 11.76 9.70 -6.11
C PHE A 134 11.14 8.72 -7.11
N THR A 135 10.97 7.47 -6.69
CA THR A 135 10.09 6.48 -7.31
C THR A 135 9.37 5.75 -6.18
N HIS A 136 8.21 6.26 -5.76
CA HIS A 136 7.44 5.67 -4.67
C HIS A 136 6.86 4.32 -5.11
N LEU A 137 7.06 3.30 -4.26
CA LEU A 137 6.53 1.94 -4.44
C LEU A 137 5.33 1.68 -3.54
N HIS A 138 5.31 2.32 -2.36
CA HIS A 138 4.21 2.29 -1.41
C HIS A 138 4.20 3.59 -0.60
N GLN A 139 3.01 4.03 -0.20
CA GLN A 139 2.85 5.18 0.70
C GLN A 139 1.69 4.99 1.69
N LEU A 140 1.85 5.54 2.89
CA LEU A 140 0.79 5.72 3.88
C LEU A 140 0.53 7.21 4.03
N LYS A 141 -0.72 7.61 3.84
CA LYS A 141 -1.10 9.02 3.81
C LYS A 141 -2.41 9.25 4.56
N SER A 142 -2.45 10.30 5.37
CA SER A 142 -3.63 10.67 6.14
C SER A 142 -4.81 11.02 5.23
N VAL A 143 -5.98 10.52 5.58
CA VAL A 143 -7.25 10.82 4.90
C VAL A 143 -7.77 12.17 5.39
N GLY A 144 -7.17 13.25 4.89
CA GLY A 144 -7.51 14.62 5.30
C GLY A 144 -6.80 15.10 6.58
N GLY A 145 -7.20 16.28 7.06
CA GLY A 145 -6.56 16.94 8.20
C GLY A 145 -5.25 17.67 7.85
N SER A 146 -4.54 18.15 8.87
CA SER A 146 -3.30 18.93 8.71
C SER A 146 -2.13 18.13 8.15
N LEU A 147 -2.20 16.79 8.20
CA LEU A 147 -1.15 15.88 7.75
C LEU A 147 -1.46 15.24 6.38
N ALA A 148 -2.45 15.77 5.63
CA ALA A 148 -2.85 15.21 4.34
C ALA A 148 -2.09 15.80 3.13
N SER A 149 -1.19 16.75 3.33
CA SER A 149 -0.40 17.34 2.24
C SER A 149 0.61 16.31 1.69
N MET A 150 1.31 15.62 2.57
CA MET A 150 2.40 14.68 2.25
C MET A 150 2.13 13.28 2.85
N PRO A 151 2.67 12.20 2.26
CA PRO A 151 2.60 10.88 2.88
C PRO A 151 3.47 10.81 4.13
N MET A 152 2.96 10.13 5.16
CA MET A 152 3.63 9.95 6.44
C MET A 152 4.74 8.91 6.33
N TYR A 153 4.47 7.77 5.68
CA TYR A 153 5.49 6.78 5.34
C TYR A 153 5.55 6.60 3.84
N THR A 154 6.76 6.45 3.31
CA THR A 154 6.96 6.03 1.91
C THR A 154 8.05 5.00 1.81
N LEU A 155 7.81 3.94 1.04
CA LEU A 155 8.84 3.06 0.51
C LEU A 155 9.22 3.57 -0.87
N THR A 156 10.45 4.04 -1.03
CA THR A 156 10.89 4.78 -2.22
C THR A 156 12.14 4.17 -2.80
N ALA A 157 12.11 3.81 -4.07
CA ALA A 157 13.32 3.54 -4.84
C ALA A 157 13.87 4.85 -5.40
N ARG A 158 15.20 4.98 -5.45
CA ARG A 158 15.86 6.22 -5.88
C ARG A 158 17.17 5.97 -6.59
N LYS A 159 17.38 6.74 -7.67
CA LYS A 159 18.64 6.75 -8.41
C LYS A 159 19.79 7.24 -7.54
N SER A 160 20.86 6.47 -7.47
CA SER A 160 22.02 6.74 -6.60
C SER A 160 23.23 5.95 -7.15
N ASN A 161 24.35 5.90 -6.41
CA ASN A 161 25.49 5.06 -6.76
C ASN A 161 25.94 4.21 -5.55
N PRO A 162 25.41 2.98 -5.38
CA PRO A 162 24.38 2.32 -6.20
C PRO A 162 22.97 2.89 -5.97
N ASP A 163 22.01 2.55 -6.84
CA ASP A 163 20.58 2.79 -6.62
C ASP A 163 20.14 2.19 -5.28
N ARG A 164 19.19 2.83 -4.60
CA ARG A 164 18.78 2.46 -3.25
C ARG A 164 17.28 2.41 -3.08
N ILE A 165 16.83 1.64 -2.09
CA ILE A 165 15.49 1.69 -1.54
C ILE A 165 15.53 2.36 -0.16
N GLU A 166 14.57 3.25 0.11
CA GLU A 166 14.48 4.08 1.31
C GLU A 166 13.11 3.88 1.96
N LEU A 167 13.09 3.58 3.26
CA LEU A 167 11.93 3.84 4.10
C LEU A 167 12.05 5.25 4.65
N ARG A 168 11.07 6.09 4.37
CA ARG A 168 11.06 7.49 4.78
C ARG A 168 9.84 7.79 5.64
N TYR A 169 10.01 8.72 6.57
CA TYR A 169 8.97 9.17 7.48
C TYR A 169 8.85 10.70 7.48
N ALA A 170 7.63 11.21 7.55
CA ALA A 170 7.33 12.62 7.73
C ALA A 170 6.21 12.80 8.76
N GLU A 171 6.56 13.35 9.93
CA GLU A 171 5.59 13.71 10.96
C GLU A 171 4.78 14.96 10.58
N THR A 172 5.44 15.89 9.86
CA THR A 172 4.86 17.15 9.38
C THR A 172 5.28 17.38 7.92
N ASP A 173 5.83 18.55 7.57
CA ASP A 173 6.25 18.88 6.21
C ASP A 173 7.70 18.45 5.90
N ASP A 174 8.45 18.01 6.92
CA ASP A 174 9.83 17.53 6.76
C ASP A 174 9.90 16.00 6.73
N GLN A 175 10.68 15.48 5.78
CA GLN A 175 10.83 14.04 5.56
C GLN A 175 12.25 13.56 5.87
N ILE A 176 12.38 12.56 6.74
CA ILE A 176 13.63 11.88 7.08
C ILE A 176 13.70 10.49 6.44
N THR A 177 14.92 9.96 6.27
CA THR A 177 15.14 8.55 5.92
C THR A 177 15.36 7.75 7.20
N LEU A 178 14.48 6.78 7.45
CA LEU A 178 14.58 5.88 8.62
C LEU A 178 15.56 4.73 8.33
N LEU A 179 15.44 4.14 7.14
CA LEU A 179 16.24 3.01 6.72
C LEU A 179 16.50 3.08 5.22
N GLN A 180 17.68 2.64 4.79
CA GLN A 180 18.00 2.51 3.38
C GLN A 180 18.98 1.35 3.13
N THR A 181 18.89 0.76 1.95
CA THR A 181 19.84 -0.27 1.48
C THR A 181 19.92 -0.25 -0.05
N ASP A 182 20.85 -1.01 -0.62
CA ASP A 182 21.01 -1.16 -2.06
C ASP A 182 19.72 -1.72 -2.70
N LEU A 183 19.31 -1.18 -3.85
CA LEU A 183 18.11 -1.61 -4.56
C LEU A 183 18.33 -2.91 -5.33
N ALA A 184 19.56 -3.22 -5.71
CA ALA A 184 19.87 -4.36 -6.59
C ALA A 184 19.28 -5.70 -6.10
N PRO A 185 19.32 -6.04 -4.80
CA PRO A 185 18.70 -7.26 -4.28
C PRO A 185 17.17 -7.33 -4.40
N PHE A 186 16.47 -6.25 -4.77
CA PHE A 186 15.01 -6.18 -4.88
C PHE A 186 14.47 -6.33 -6.32
N LYS A 187 15.35 -6.32 -7.34
CA LYS A 187 14.97 -6.41 -8.75
C LYS A 187 15.00 -7.85 -9.26
N GLY A 188 14.02 -8.22 -10.09
CA GLY A 188 13.99 -9.48 -10.85
C GLY A 188 13.31 -10.66 -10.15
N HIS A 189 12.84 -10.50 -8.91
CA HIS A 189 12.20 -11.57 -8.13
C HIS A 189 11.03 -11.06 -7.31
N TRP A 190 10.13 -11.97 -6.98
CA TRP A 190 8.99 -11.68 -6.12
C TRP A 190 9.42 -11.49 -4.67
N LEU A 191 8.84 -10.48 -4.03
CA LEU A 191 9.06 -10.11 -2.65
C LEU A 191 7.74 -10.13 -1.89
N ASN A 192 7.76 -10.65 -0.67
CA ASN A 192 6.67 -10.52 0.29
C ASN A 192 6.94 -9.33 1.21
N VAL A 193 5.95 -8.46 1.35
CA VAL A 193 5.97 -7.34 2.30
C VAL A 193 4.94 -7.60 3.38
N THR A 194 5.34 -7.41 4.63
CA THR A 194 4.42 -7.27 5.77
C THR A 194 4.71 -5.96 6.46
N GLU A 195 3.73 -5.06 6.47
CA GLU A 195 3.77 -3.81 7.25
C GLU A 195 2.78 -3.93 8.41
N THR A 196 3.23 -3.67 9.64
CA THR A 196 2.38 -3.65 10.83
C THR A 196 2.42 -2.26 11.43
N ILE A 197 1.24 -1.64 11.58
CA ILE A 197 1.12 -0.26 12.05
C ILE A 197 0.13 -0.23 13.20
N THR A 198 0.55 0.38 14.30
CA THR A 198 -0.39 0.84 15.34
C THR A 198 -0.68 2.31 15.05
N TYR A 199 -1.90 2.64 14.66
CA TYR A 199 -2.28 4.02 14.35
C TYR A 199 -2.50 4.83 15.64
N GLY A 200 -2.00 6.06 15.67
CA GLY A 200 -2.17 6.98 16.80
C GLY A 200 -0.97 7.88 17.00
N THR A 201 -1.09 8.88 17.88
CA THR A 201 0.00 9.85 18.15
C THR A 201 1.22 9.20 18.80
N SER A 202 1.05 8.03 19.44
CA SER A 202 2.13 7.20 19.98
C SER A 202 2.12 5.81 19.33
N GLY A 203 1.87 5.80 18.02
CA GLY A 203 1.83 4.61 17.19
C GLY A 203 3.18 3.95 16.95
N THR A 204 3.14 2.83 16.25
CA THR A 204 4.33 2.07 15.83
C THR A 204 4.25 1.74 14.35
N TYR A 205 5.41 1.56 13.72
CA TYR A 205 5.53 1.12 12.34
C TYR A 205 6.63 0.06 12.26
N GLU A 206 6.31 -1.07 11.65
CA GLU A 206 7.24 -2.15 11.31
C GLU A 206 7.02 -2.54 9.85
N ILE A 207 8.09 -2.79 9.11
CA ILE A 207 8.04 -3.36 7.77
C ILE A 207 9.05 -4.49 7.68
N VAL A 208 8.67 -5.61 7.07
CA VAL A 208 9.59 -6.69 6.74
C VAL A 208 9.41 -7.06 5.27
N ILE A 209 10.50 -7.04 4.50
CA ILE A 209 10.53 -7.44 3.09
C ILE A 209 11.41 -8.68 2.94
N LYS A 210 10.81 -9.76 2.41
CA LYS A 210 11.47 -11.04 2.18
C LYS A 210 11.41 -11.45 0.72
N LYS A 211 12.40 -12.19 0.23
CA LYS A 211 12.25 -12.89 -1.06
C LYS A 211 11.22 -14.01 -0.95
N GLU A 212 10.35 -14.12 -1.94
CA GLU A 212 9.37 -15.22 -2.05
C GLU A 212 10.06 -16.59 -2.18
N SER A 213 11.24 -16.65 -2.81
CA SER A 213 11.89 -17.91 -3.17
C SER A 213 12.51 -18.66 -1.99
N ASP A 214 13.01 -17.93 -0.98
CA ASP A 214 13.83 -18.50 0.09
C ASP A 214 13.62 -17.84 1.46
N ASP A 215 12.64 -16.94 1.58
CA ASP A 215 12.33 -16.17 2.79
C ASP A 215 13.48 -15.31 3.34
N SER A 216 14.54 -15.10 2.56
CA SER A 216 15.64 -14.21 2.97
C SER A 216 15.14 -12.78 3.18
N ILE A 217 15.44 -12.22 4.34
CA ILE A 217 15.07 -10.85 4.70
C ILE A 217 16.02 -9.89 3.98
N LEU A 218 15.43 -8.92 3.27
CA LEU A 218 16.16 -7.88 2.56
C LEU A 218 16.01 -6.50 3.22
N PHE A 219 14.98 -6.33 4.04
CA PHE A 219 14.63 -5.06 4.67
C PHE A 219 13.79 -5.32 5.93
N GLU A 220 14.21 -4.78 7.08
CA GLU A 220 13.48 -4.82 8.36
C GLU A 220 13.91 -3.67 9.28
#